data_AF-H5SUH7-F1
#
_entry.id   AF-H5SUH7-F1
#
_cell.length_a   1.000
_cell.length_b   1.000
_cell.length_c   1.000
_cell.angle_alpha   90.00
_cell.angle_beta   90.00
_cell.angle_gamma   90.00
#
_symmetry.space_group_name_H-M   'P 1'
#
loop_
_entity.id
_entity.type
_entity.pdbx_description
1 polymer ?
#
loop_
_entity_poly.entity_id
_entity_poly.type
_entity_poly.pdbx_seq_one_letter_code
_entity_poly.pdbx_strand_id
1 'polypeptide(L)'
;MQKELGSLLQGYRERAGLKKAQLAQRAGVSASFVTYIESGQRRPSPTMLARLMQALDLTAPEKRGLLRAAGYHEDPSPRLSDITEQLADLPPREREELIEEFSRALGRWRQLRRKRVRRVVIPIAGWQPRLLSPEQLGKMLRPALEESALAGLSEVILVLAPGKAAPVLKVPHGLKVRTVVQEPQVGLGHAILITQGVVGDEPFAVILPDDILLGEGRCCVQQMLALYEEYRCSVLAVTSVEGAADFKNYGIAQLGEAVRENLYLVTGLQEKPTRGRRTGLTIVGRYVLTPQIFEALQATPPDKNNELQLTDALNILLRRQRISAFVYTEKLFRVTPIKILLEQLIDALDESRPERLEQAMQITKEALHALTAL
;
A
#
# COMPACT_ATOMS: atom_id res chain seq x y z
N MET A 1 -33.87 -6.53 18.75
CA MET A 1 -32.48 -6.98 18.54
C MET A 1 -31.67 -7.10 19.84
N GLN A 2 -31.33 -6.03 20.57
CA GLN A 2 -30.46 -6.17 21.78
C GLN A 2 -31.10 -6.96 22.94
N LYS A 3 -32.43 -6.85 23.13
CA LYS A 3 -33.17 -7.66 24.12
C LYS A 3 -33.15 -9.17 23.80
N GLU A 4 -33.20 -9.51 22.52
CA GLU A 4 -33.22 -10.91 22.03
C GLU A 4 -31.87 -11.61 22.27
N LEU A 5 -30.77 -10.91 22.01
CA LEU A 5 -29.42 -11.39 22.35
C LEU A 5 -29.28 -11.68 23.85
N GLY A 6 -29.75 -10.75 24.70
CA GLY A 6 -29.67 -10.88 26.15
C GLY A 6 -30.42 -12.11 26.65
N SER A 7 -31.66 -12.31 26.18
CA SER A 7 -32.49 -13.48 26.54
C SER A 7 -31.89 -14.80 26.07
N LEU A 8 -31.32 -14.86 24.86
CA LEU A 8 -30.66 -16.08 24.36
C LEU A 8 -29.40 -16.43 25.16
N LEU A 9 -28.55 -15.45 25.43
CA LEU A 9 -27.34 -15.65 26.22
C LEU A 9 -27.69 -16.14 27.64
N GLN A 10 -28.71 -15.53 28.25
CA GLN A 10 -29.22 -15.93 29.55
C GLN A 10 -29.73 -17.39 29.53
N GLY A 11 -30.57 -17.76 28.56
CA GLY A 11 -31.11 -19.11 28.44
C GLY A 11 -30.03 -20.17 28.27
N TYR A 12 -29.01 -19.90 27.45
CA TYR A 12 -27.88 -20.80 27.30
C TYR A 12 -27.02 -20.92 28.56
N ARG A 13 -26.79 -19.81 29.25
CA ARG A 13 -26.06 -19.81 30.54
C ARG A 13 -26.79 -20.65 31.59
N GLU A 14 -28.10 -20.49 31.70
CA GLU A 14 -28.93 -21.21 32.67
C GLU A 14 -28.99 -22.70 32.36
N ARG A 15 -29.12 -23.08 31.09
CA ARG A 15 -29.05 -24.48 30.66
C ARG A 15 -27.69 -25.13 30.95
N ALA A 16 -26.61 -24.36 30.85
CA ALA A 16 -25.26 -24.82 31.24
C ALA A 16 -25.05 -24.86 32.77
N GLY A 17 -26.06 -24.49 33.58
CA GLY A 17 -25.98 -24.47 35.04
C GLY A 17 -25.03 -23.41 35.60
N LEU A 18 -24.68 -22.38 34.82
CA LEU A 18 -23.67 -21.40 35.19
C LEU A 18 -24.28 -20.14 35.82
N LYS A 19 -23.68 -19.68 36.92
CA LYS A 19 -23.88 -18.31 37.41
C LYS A 19 -23.16 -17.31 36.49
N LYS A 20 -23.62 -16.06 36.44
CA LYS A 20 -23.02 -14.99 35.60
C LYS A 20 -21.51 -14.84 35.83
N ALA A 21 -21.06 -14.93 37.08
CA ALA A 21 -19.65 -14.87 37.45
C ALA A 21 -18.83 -16.06 36.89
N GLN A 22 -19.42 -17.26 36.83
CA GLN A 22 -18.76 -18.45 36.31
C GLN A 22 -18.63 -18.40 34.79
N LEU A 23 -19.66 -17.94 34.08
CA LEU A 23 -19.57 -17.68 32.64
C LEU A 23 -18.51 -16.61 32.35
N ALA A 24 -18.51 -15.53 33.12
CA ALA A 24 -17.53 -14.46 32.98
C ALA A 24 -16.09 -14.96 33.16
N GLN A 25 -15.84 -15.76 34.19
CA GLN A 25 -14.56 -16.40 34.44
C GLN A 25 -14.14 -17.32 33.28
N ARG A 26 -15.03 -18.21 32.81
CA ARG A 26 -14.74 -19.13 31.69
C ARG A 26 -14.46 -18.39 30.38
N ALA A 27 -15.16 -17.29 30.12
CA ALA A 27 -14.95 -16.49 28.92
C ALA A 27 -13.77 -15.49 29.06
N GLY A 28 -13.22 -15.31 30.27
CA GLY A 28 -12.19 -14.33 30.60
C GLY A 28 -12.66 -12.87 30.41
N VAL A 29 -13.88 -12.58 30.88
CA VAL A 29 -14.52 -11.25 30.89
C VAL A 29 -15.01 -10.91 32.30
N SER A 30 -15.45 -9.67 32.55
CA SER A 30 -15.99 -9.28 33.86
C SER A 30 -17.43 -9.75 34.06
N ALA A 31 -17.83 -10.02 35.31
CA ALA A 31 -19.21 -10.40 35.64
C ALA A 31 -20.23 -9.30 35.29
N SER A 32 -19.83 -8.03 35.43
CA SER A 32 -20.63 -6.89 35.00
C SER A 32 -20.86 -6.90 33.49
N PHE A 33 -19.87 -7.30 32.70
CA PHE A 33 -20.00 -7.39 31.25
C PHE A 33 -21.09 -8.40 30.83
N VAL A 34 -21.14 -9.58 31.45
CA VAL A 34 -22.21 -10.57 31.21
C VAL A 34 -23.57 -10.00 31.61
N THR A 35 -23.64 -9.31 32.75
CA THR A 35 -24.87 -8.65 33.21
C THR A 35 -25.38 -7.60 32.21
N TYR A 36 -24.49 -6.78 31.65
CA TYR A 36 -24.87 -5.75 30.67
C TYR A 36 -25.34 -6.33 29.33
N ILE A 37 -24.84 -7.50 28.93
CA ILE A 37 -25.34 -8.16 27.72
C ILE A 37 -26.72 -8.78 27.97
N GLU A 38 -26.88 -9.50 29.08
CA GLU A 38 -28.16 -10.14 29.41
C GLU A 38 -29.29 -9.13 29.64
N SER A 39 -28.98 -7.94 30.19
CA SER A 39 -29.94 -6.85 30.33
C SER A 39 -30.19 -6.07 29.03
N GLY A 40 -29.47 -6.40 27.95
CA GLY A 40 -29.54 -5.70 26.66
C GLY A 40 -28.94 -4.28 26.68
N GLN A 41 -28.22 -3.91 27.74
CA GLN A 41 -27.56 -2.59 27.87
C GLN A 41 -26.27 -2.48 27.04
N ARG A 42 -25.68 -3.62 26.63
CA ARG A 42 -24.43 -3.62 25.86
C ARG A 42 -24.42 -4.70 24.79
N ARG A 43 -23.96 -4.32 23.59
CA ARG A 43 -23.65 -5.26 22.50
C ARG A 43 -22.18 -5.69 22.58
N PRO A 44 -21.87 -7.00 22.65
CA PRO A 44 -20.50 -7.51 22.59
C PRO A 44 -19.94 -7.44 21.17
N SER A 45 -18.62 -7.29 21.02
CA SER A 45 -17.93 -7.43 19.73
C SER A 45 -17.92 -8.90 19.27
N PRO A 46 -17.63 -9.21 17.98
CA PRO A 46 -17.60 -10.59 17.49
C PRO A 46 -16.63 -11.47 18.28
N THR A 47 -15.45 -10.94 18.62
CA THR A 47 -14.43 -11.63 19.41
C THR A 47 -14.90 -11.93 20.83
N MET A 48 -15.58 -10.98 21.48
CA MET A 48 -16.10 -11.21 22.84
C MET A 48 -17.27 -12.20 22.83
N LEU A 49 -18.11 -12.14 21.81
CA LEU A 49 -19.20 -13.09 21.63
C LEU A 49 -18.66 -14.51 21.38
N ALA A 50 -17.60 -14.65 20.57
CA ALA A 50 -16.94 -15.94 20.35
C ALA A 50 -16.43 -16.58 21.64
N ARG A 51 -15.84 -15.79 22.54
CA ARG A 51 -15.38 -16.25 23.85
C ARG A 51 -16.52 -16.74 24.74
N LEU A 52 -17.67 -16.05 24.73
CA LEU A 52 -18.86 -16.47 25.48
C LEU A 52 -19.47 -17.75 24.89
N MET A 53 -19.55 -17.85 23.56
CA MET A 53 -20.06 -19.05 22.87
C MET A 53 -19.18 -20.28 23.12
N GLN A 54 -17.86 -20.10 23.20
CA GLN A 54 -16.92 -21.15 23.56
C GLN A 54 -17.04 -21.55 25.03
N ALA A 55 -17.16 -20.59 25.94
CA ALA A 55 -17.33 -20.84 27.38
C ALA A 55 -18.63 -21.59 27.74
N LEU A 56 -19.65 -21.46 26.89
CA LEU A 56 -20.95 -22.14 27.00
C LEU A 56 -21.02 -23.46 26.23
N ASP A 57 -19.95 -23.82 25.52
CA ASP A 57 -19.88 -25.00 24.65
C ASP A 57 -21.07 -25.11 23.68
N LEU A 58 -21.45 -23.98 23.07
CA LEU A 58 -22.63 -23.93 22.22
C LEU A 58 -22.46 -24.76 20.95
N THR A 59 -23.54 -25.42 20.56
CA THR A 59 -23.62 -26.12 19.26
C THR A 59 -23.60 -25.12 18.10
N ALA A 60 -23.27 -25.59 16.90
CA ALA A 60 -23.24 -24.72 15.72
C ALA A 60 -24.56 -23.95 15.44
N PRO A 61 -25.76 -24.57 15.57
CA PRO A 61 -27.03 -23.84 15.47
C PRO A 61 -27.19 -22.72 16.51
N GLU A 62 -26.77 -22.96 17.74
CA GLU A 62 -26.92 -22.00 18.84
C GLU A 62 -25.96 -20.83 18.70
N LYS A 63 -24.73 -21.10 18.26
CA LYS A 63 -23.74 -20.09 17.85
C LYS A 63 -24.32 -19.18 16.76
N ARG A 64 -24.96 -19.75 15.74
CA ARG A 64 -25.64 -18.99 14.66
C ARG A 64 -26.78 -18.14 15.19
N GLY A 65 -27.64 -18.70 16.04
CA GLY A 65 -28.75 -17.96 16.65
C GLY A 65 -28.27 -16.76 17.46
N LEU A 66 -27.20 -16.95 18.25
CA LEU A 66 -26.62 -15.89 19.07
C LEU A 66 -25.92 -14.81 18.23
N LEU A 67 -25.18 -15.19 17.17
CA LEU A 67 -24.57 -14.26 16.21
C LEU A 67 -25.64 -13.41 15.51
N ARG A 68 -26.73 -14.04 15.03
CA ARG A 68 -27.85 -13.36 14.38
C ARG A 68 -28.53 -12.38 15.33
N ALA A 69 -28.84 -12.79 16.56
CA ALA A 69 -29.45 -11.92 17.58
C ALA A 69 -28.53 -10.76 17.97
N ALA A 70 -27.20 -10.97 17.91
CA ALA A 70 -26.20 -9.92 18.04
C ALA A 70 -26.03 -9.06 16.80
N GLY A 71 -26.81 -9.24 15.73
CA GLY A 71 -26.73 -8.48 14.48
C GLY A 71 -25.47 -8.76 13.65
N TYR A 72 -24.88 -9.95 13.81
CA TYR A 72 -23.81 -10.47 12.97
C TYR A 72 -24.41 -11.50 12.00
N HIS A 73 -24.32 -11.22 10.71
CA HIS A 73 -24.77 -12.14 9.68
C HIS A 73 -23.60 -13.07 9.29
N GLU A 74 -23.86 -14.37 9.15
CA GLU A 74 -22.93 -15.25 8.44
C GLU A 74 -22.78 -14.74 6.99
N ASP A 75 -21.59 -14.88 6.44
CA ASP A 75 -21.33 -14.74 5.02
C ASP A 75 -22.32 -15.67 4.27
N PRO A 76 -23.15 -15.17 3.35
CA PRO A 76 -24.16 -15.97 2.64
C PRO A 76 -23.55 -16.99 1.67
N SER A 77 -22.22 -17.08 1.59
CA SER A 77 -21.52 -18.02 0.73
C SER A 77 -21.82 -19.48 1.11
N PRO A 78 -22.24 -20.33 0.15
CA PRO A 78 -22.50 -21.75 0.40
C PRO A 78 -21.24 -22.46 0.89
N ARG A 79 -21.38 -23.39 1.84
CA ARG A 79 -20.25 -24.15 2.37
C ARG A 79 -19.82 -25.19 1.35
N LEU A 80 -18.50 -25.36 1.20
CA LEU A 80 -17.91 -26.33 0.27
C LEU A 80 -18.45 -27.76 0.49
N SER A 81 -18.70 -28.16 1.74
CA SER A 81 -19.29 -29.46 2.10
C SER A 81 -20.66 -29.68 1.46
N ASP A 82 -21.49 -28.64 1.46
CA ASP A 82 -22.88 -28.69 1.02
C ASP A 82 -22.96 -28.76 -0.51
N ILE A 83 -21.97 -28.17 -1.18
CA ILE A 83 -21.81 -28.24 -2.63
C ILE A 83 -21.27 -29.62 -3.05
N THR A 84 -20.33 -30.21 -2.30
CA THR A 84 -19.74 -31.52 -2.66
C THR A 84 -20.74 -32.66 -2.68
N GLU A 85 -21.70 -32.71 -1.76
CA GLU A 85 -22.75 -33.74 -1.76
C GLU A 85 -23.70 -33.55 -2.96
N GLN A 86 -24.10 -32.30 -3.25
CA GLN A 86 -24.96 -31.98 -4.39
C GLN A 86 -24.29 -32.28 -5.74
N LEU A 87 -22.97 -32.07 -5.85
CA LEU A 87 -22.20 -32.39 -7.06
C LEU A 87 -22.05 -33.91 -7.28
N ALA A 88 -22.12 -34.72 -6.21
CA ALA A 88 -21.96 -36.16 -6.29
C ALA A 88 -23.16 -36.86 -6.94
N ASP A 89 -24.35 -36.28 -6.84
CA ASP A 89 -25.61 -36.81 -7.38
C ASP A 89 -25.91 -36.38 -8.82
N LEU A 90 -25.06 -35.54 -9.43
CA LEU A 90 -25.28 -35.06 -10.80
C LEU A 90 -25.04 -36.15 -11.86
N PRO A 91 -25.87 -36.17 -12.93
CA PRO A 91 -25.67 -37.02 -14.09
C PRO A 91 -24.28 -36.84 -14.73
N PRO A 92 -23.71 -37.86 -15.40
CA PRO A 92 -22.34 -37.81 -15.92
C PRO A 92 -22.06 -36.63 -16.86
N ARG A 93 -23.00 -36.28 -17.75
CA ARG A 93 -22.84 -35.15 -18.68
C ARG A 93 -22.80 -33.80 -17.98
N GLU A 94 -23.68 -33.57 -17.02
CA GLU A 94 -23.73 -32.31 -16.25
C GLU A 94 -22.48 -32.16 -15.38
N ARG A 95 -21.92 -33.28 -14.89
CA ARG A 95 -20.66 -33.31 -14.14
C ARG A 95 -19.47 -32.90 -15.00
N GLU A 96 -19.39 -33.36 -16.25
CA GLU A 96 -18.34 -32.97 -17.20
C GLU A 96 -18.38 -31.47 -17.52
N GLU A 97 -19.56 -30.92 -17.79
CA GLU A 97 -19.75 -29.48 -18.03
C GLU A 97 -19.34 -28.63 -16.81
N LEU A 98 -19.75 -29.05 -15.60
CA LEU A 98 -19.34 -28.41 -14.35
C LEU A 98 -17.84 -28.50 -14.10
N ILE A 99 -17.19 -29.63 -14.41
CA ILE A 99 -15.73 -29.77 -14.28
C ILE A 99 -15.01 -28.79 -15.19
N GLU A 100 -15.48 -28.60 -16.43
CA GLU A 100 -14.89 -27.60 -17.34
C GLU A 100 -15.11 -26.17 -16.85
N GLU A 101 -16.29 -25.83 -16.35
CA GLU A 101 -16.57 -24.52 -15.77
C GLU A 101 -15.75 -24.25 -14.52
N PHE A 102 -15.66 -25.21 -13.60
CA PHE A 102 -14.80 -25.14 -12.42
C PHE A 102 -13.34 -25.02 -12.81
N SER A 103 -12.87 -25.79 -13.79
CA SER A 103 -11.48 -25.70 -14.26
C SER A 103 -11.17 -24.33 -14.87
N ARG A 104 -12.10 -23.77 -15.65
CA ARG A 104 -12.00 -22.39 -16.17
C ARG A 104 -12.02 -21.35 -15.04
N ALA A 105 -12.89 -21.52 -14.03
CA ALA A 105 -12.97 -20.65 -12.87
C ALA A 105 -11.71 -20.74 -12.00
N LEU A 106 -11.18 -21.94 -11.76
CA LEU A 106 -9.93 -22.19 -11.04
C LEU A 106 -8.73 -21.63 -11.80
N GLY A 107 -8.72 -21.75 -13.13
CA GLY A 107 -7.72 -21.14 -14.01
C GLY A 107 -7.71 -19.62 -13.89
N ARG A 108 -8.89 -18.98 -14.00
CA ARG A 108 -9.07 -17.54 -13.76
C ARG A 108 -8.64 -17.14 -12.35
N TRP A 109 -9.03 -17.90 -11.33
CA TRP A 109 -8.67 -17.66 -9.93
C TRP A 109 -7.16 -17.77 -9.69
N ARG A 110 -6.51 -18.80 -10.22
CA ARG A 110 -5.04 -18.96 -10.19
C ARG A 110 -4.34 -17.80 -10.90
N GLN A 111 -4.86 -17.36 -12.04
CA GLN A 111 -4.33 -16.21 -12.78
C GLN A 111 -4.50 -14.90 -11.99
N LEU A 112 -5.65 -14.68 -11.37
CA LEU A 112 -5.91 -13.54 -10.48
C LEU A 112 -5.02 -13.55 -9.23
N ARG A 113 -4.72 -14.74 -8.68
CA ARG A 113 -3.79 -14.90 -7.55
C ARG A 113 -2.33 -14.69 -7.93
N ARG A 114 -1.93 -15.04 -9.16
CA ARG A 114 -0.60 -14.76 -9.72
C ARG A 114 -0.39 -13.26 -9.95
N LYS A 115 -1.44 -12.52 -10.33
CA LYS A 115 -1.39 -11.07 -10.52
C LYS A 115 -1.70 -10.27 -9.25
N ARG A 116 -1.33 -10.78 -8.06
CA ARG A 116 -1.32 -9.94 -6.85
C ARG A 116 -0.01 -9.19 -6.77
N VAL A 117 -0.08 -7.91 -6.41
CA VAL A 117 1.11 -7.08 -6.20
C VAL A 117 1.81 -7.54 -4.92
N ARG A 118 3.06 -7.99 -5.04
CA ARG A 118 3.87 -8.48 -3.91
C ARG A 118 5.21 -7.77 -3.75
N ARG A 119 5.66 -7.12 -4.82
CA ARG A 119 6.94 -6.43 -4.91
C ARG A 119 6.73 -4.92 -4.97
N VAL A 120 7.69 -4.19 -4.40
CA VAL A 120 7.83 -2.75 -4.55
C VAL A 120 9.22 -2.42 -5.05
N VAL A 121 9.30 -1.48 -6.00
CA VAL A 121 10.55 -0.87 -6.45
C VAL A 121 10.71 0.47 -5.77
N ILE A 122 11.87 0.71 -5.15
CA ILE A 122 12.20 1.99 -4.52
C ILE A 122 13.49 2.52 -5.14
N PRO A 123 13.40 3.47 -6.08
CA PRO A 123 14.57 4.05 -6.70
C PRO A 123 15.23 5.10 -5.82
N ILE A 124 16.53 4.93 -5.57
CA ILE A 124 17.39 5.86 -4.82
C ILE A 124 18.76 6.05 -5.49
N ALA A 125 18.81 5.82 -6.79
CA ALA A 125 20.02 6.00 -7.59
C ALA A 125 20.24 7.46 -8.01
N GLY A 126 19.32 8.38 -7.72
CA GLY A 126 19.48 9.80 -8.04
C GLY A 126 20.74 10.44 -7.42
N TRP A 127 21.12 11.62 -7.91
CA TRP A 127 22.34 12.29 -7.45
C TRP A 127 22.25 12.77 -6.00
N GLN A 128 21.08 13.18 -5.51
CA GLN A 128 20.94 13.69 -4.13
C GLN A 128 21.10 12.58 -3.07
N PRO A 129 20.47 11.40 -3.20
CA PRO A 129 20.74 10.28 -2.28
C PRO A 129 22.22 9.84 -2.23
N ARG A 130 23.02 10.16 -3.26
CA ARG A 130 24.48 9.86 -3.24
C ARG A 130 25.22 10.62 -2.15
N LEU A 131 24.72 11.79 -1.75
CA LEU A 131 25.33 12.62 -0.72
C LEU A 131 25.12 12.06 0.70
N LEU A 132 24.14 11.19 0.89
CA LEU A 132 23.81 10.65 2.22
C LEU A 132 24.70 9.48 2.63
N SER A 133 25.09 9.40 3.90
CA SER A 133 25.69 8.21 4.52
C SER A 133 24.73 7.00 4.47
N PRO A 134 25.25 5.77 4.61
CA PRO A 134 24.40 4.57 4.70
C PRO A 134 23.32 4.65 5.79
N GLU A 135 23.62 5.25 6.94
CA GLU A 135 22.68 5.44 8.06
C GLU A 135 21.62 6.49 7.75
N GLN A 136 22.03 7.63 7.15
CA GLN A 136 21.11 8.69 6.73
C GLN A 136 20.14 8.17 5.67
N LEU A 137 20.65 7.43 4.68
CA LEU A 137 19.84 6.79 3.66
C LEU A 137 18.88 5.77 4.26
N GLY A 138 19.32 4.99 5.26
CA GLY A 138 18.46 4.07 6.00
C GLY A 138 17.34 4.77 6.79
N LYS A 139 17.61 5.95 7.36
CA LYS A 139 16.57 6.78 8.00
C LYS A 139 15.57 7.32 6.99
N MET A 140 16.05 7.84 5.85
CA MET A 140 15.22 8.36 4.76
C MET A 140 14.30 7.28 4.18
N LEU A 141 14.79 6.05 4.04
CA LEU A 141 14.02 4.93 3.49
C LEU A 141 12.97 4.36 4.45
N ARG A 142 13.06 4.66 5.75
CA ARG A 142 12.21 4.03 6.76
C ARG A 142 10.71 4.19 6.48
N PRO A 143 10.18 5.39 6.18
CA PRO A 143 8.74 5.55 5.92
C PRO A 143 8.27 4.71 4.73
N ALA A 144 9.08 4.61 3.67
CA ALA A 144 8.76 3.81 2.50
C ALA A 144 8.74 2.29 2.81
N LEU A 145 9.68 1.81 3.64
CA LEU A 145 9.71 0.41 4.08
C LEU A 145 8.53 0.07 5.00
N GLU A 146 8.18 0.98 5.92
CA GLU A 146 7.01 0.84 6.80
C GLU A 146 5.72 0.83 6.00
N GLU A 147 5.56 1.75 5.04
CA GLU A 147 4.41 1.78 4.13
C GLU A 147 4.30 0.48 3.31
N SER A 148 5.43 -0.05 2.82
CA SER A 148 5.47 -1.31 2.09
C SER A 148 5.00 -2.49 2.94
N ALA A 149 5.43 -2.56 4.20
CA ALA A 149 5.02 -3.60 5.14
C ALA A 149 3.54 -3.48 5.52
N LEU A 150 3.04 -2.27 5.79
CA LEU A 150 1.62 -2.02 6.09
C LEU A 150 0.72 -2.38 4.92
N ALA A 151 1.18 -2.16 3.69
CA ALA A 151 0.47 -2.56 2.47
C ALA A 151 0.48 -4.09 2.22
N GLY A 152 1.20 -4.87 3.03
CA GLY A 152 1.29 -6.33 2.90
C GLY A 152 2.20 -6.79 1.76
N LEU A 153 3.13 -5.95 1.31
CA LEU A 153 4.14 -6.32 0.32
C LEU A 153 5.22 -7.17 1.00
N SER A 154 5.78 -8.12 0.24
CA SER A 154 6.72 -9.12 0.78
C SER A 154 8.16 -8.92 0.34
N GLU A 155 8.39 -8.09 -0.68
CA GLU A 155 9.71 -7.92 -1.29
C GLU A 155 9.92 -6.48 -1.78
N VAL A 156 11.03 -5.89 -1.39
CA VAL A 156 11.51 -4.57 -1.80
C VAL A 156 12.69 -4.74 -2.74
N ILE A 157 12.66 -4.03 -3.85
CA ILE A 157 13.76 -3.92 -4.81
C ILE A 157 14.28 -2.48 -4.70
N LEU A 158 15.42 -2.31 -4.04
CA LEU A 158 16.10 -1.02 -3.95
C LEU A 158 16.97 -0.82 -5.18
N VAL A 159 16.78 0.29 -5.88
CA VAL A 159 17.60 0.65 -7.05
C VAL A 159 18.65 1.65 -6.63
N LEU A 160 19.92 1.22 -6.62
CA LEU A 160 21.07 1.97 -6.11
C LEU A 160 21.91 2.57 -7.23
N ALA A 161 22.67 3.61 -6.88
CA ALA A 161 23.73 4.13 -7.74
C ALA A 161 24.94 3.19 -7.80
N PRO A 162 25.74 3.20 -8.89
CA PRO A 162 27.00 2.46 -8.96
C PRO A 162 27.95 2.92 -7.86
N GLY A 163 28.65 1.97 -7.23
CA GLY A 163 29.61 2.24 -6.15
C GLY A 163 28.99 2.72 -4.82
N LYS A 164 27.66 2.84 -4.72
CA LYS A 164 26.99 3.25 -3.48
C LYS A 164 26.94 2.07 -2.50
N ALA A 165 27.45 2.29 -1.29
CA ALA A 165 27.30 1.33 -0.19
C ALA A 165 25.82 1.10 0.12
N ALA A 166 25.47 -0.15 0.46
CA ALA A 166 24.11 -0.50 0.85
C ALA A 166 23.68 0.29 2.10
N PRO A 167 22.44 0.80 2.16
CA PRO A 167 21.94 1.51 3.32
C PRO A 167 21.83 0.59 4.55
N VAL A 168 22.00 1.17 5.73
CA VAL A 168 21.78 0.46 7.01
C VAL A 168 20.29 0.49 7.31
N LEU A 169 19.59 -0.59 6.97
CA LEU A 169 18.13 -0.67 7.05
C LEU A 169 17.64 -1.33 8.34
N LYS A 170 16.59 -0.76 8.92
CA LYS A 170 15.71 -1.48 9.87
C LYS A 170 14.53 -2.03 9.08
N VAL A 171 14.65 -3.26 8.62
CA VAL A 171 13.64 -3.88 7.75
C VAL A 171 12.48 -4.43 8.59
N PRO A 172 11.22 -4.07 8.31
CA PRO A 172 10.06 -4.66 8.97
C PRO A 172 9.99 -6.19 8.80
N HIS A 173 9.41 -6.88 9.78
CA HIS A 173 9.28 -8.34 9.74
C HIS A 173 8.49 -8.81 8.51
N GLY A 174 8.97 -9.87 7.85
CA GLY A 174 8.33 -10.44 6.65
C GLY A 174 8.69 -9.75 5.33
N LEU A 175 9.41 -8.62 5.36
CA LEU A 175 9.85 -7.91 4.17
C LEU A 175 11.26 -8.36 3.76
N LYS A 176 11.41 -8.84 2.52
CA LYS A 176 12.72 -9.16 1.94
C LYS A 176 13.25 -7.95 1.18
N VAL A 177 14.56 -7.72 1.21
CA VAL A 177 15.19 -6.62 0.45
C VAL A 177 16.17 -7.21 -0.56
N ARG A 178 16.04 -6.78 -1.81
CA ARG A 178 17.01 -6.99 -2.89
C ARG A 178 17.51 -5.65 -3.39
N THR A 179 18.70 -5.66 -3.96
CA THR A 179 19.29 -4.48 -4.59
C THR A 179 19.50 -4.72 -6.07
N VAL A 180 19.32 -3.67 -6.86
CA VAL A 180 19.66 -3.59 -8.28
C VAL A 180 20.47 -2.31 -8.47
N VAL A 181 21.50 -2.35 -9.30
CA VAL A 181 22.35 -1.17 -9.56
C VAL A 181 21.92 -0.53 -10.88
N GLN A 182 21.70 0.79 -10.86
CA GLN A 182 21.38 1.57 -12.05
C GLN A 182 22.65 2.12 -12.71
N GLU A 183 23.07 1.48 -13.80
CA GLU A 183 24.20 1.91 -14.61
C GLU A 183 23.84 1.80 -16.11
N PRO A 184 23.86 2.90 -16.89
CA PRO A 184 24.08 4.29 -16.50
C PRO A 184 22.83 4.92 -15.82
N GLN A 185 23.01 6.08 -15.19
CA GLN A 185 21.93 6.77 -14.46
C GLN A 185 21.12 7.73 -15.33
N VAL A 186 20.37 7.16 -16.25
CA VAL A 186 19.63 7.91 -17.28
C VAL A 186 18.14 8.02 -16.92
N GLY A 187 17.80 8.48 -15.71
CA GLY A 187 16.43 8.82 -15.32
C GLY A 187 15.62 7.75 -14.60
N LEU A 188 14.44 8.14 -14.09
CA LEU A 188 13.54 7.29 -13.29
C LEU A 188 12.97 6.10 -14.08
N GLY A 189 12.63 6.33 -15.35
CA GLY A 189 12.16 5.26 -16.23
C GLY A 189 13.21 4.16 -16.38
N HIS A 190 14.48 4.52 -16.52
CA HIS A 190 15.56 3.54 -16.57
C HIS A 190 15.71 2.79 -15.24
N ALA A 191 15.62 3.50 -14.11
CA ALA A 191 15.67 2.88 -12.78
C ALA A 191 14.58 1.81 -12.60
N ILE A 192 13.40 2.02 -13.18
CA ILE A 192 12.33 1.01 -13.17
C ILE A 192 12.61 -0.10 -14.19
N LEU A 193 13.00 0.24 -15.42
CA LEU A 193 13.23 -0.72 -16.51
C LEU A 193 14.23 -1.82 -16.13
N ILE A 194 15.35 -1.47 -15.51
CA ILE A 194 16.38 -2.45 -15.11
C ILE A 194 15.89 -3.46 -14.06
N THR A 195 14.77 -3.19 -13.38
CA THR A 195 14.17 -4.14 -12.43
C THR A 195 13.36 -5.24 -13.11
N GLN A 196 13.13 -5.16 -14.43
CA GLN A 196 12.32 -6.12 -15.19
C GLN A 196 12.75 -7.58 -14.97
N GLY A 197 14.05 -7.87 -14.92
CA GLY A 197 14.55 -9.23 -14.70
C GLY A 197 14.23 -9.79 -13.31
N VAL A 198 14.04 -8.93 -12.31
CA VAL A 198 13.71 -9.32 -10.93
C VAL A 198 12.20 -9.30 -10.71
N VAL A 199 11.49 -8.34 -11.30
CA VAL A 199 10.03 -8.22 -11.20
C VAL A 199 9.32 -9.28 -12.04
N GLY A 200 9.79 -9.55 -13.26
CA GLY A 200 9.14 -10.44 -14.22
C GLY A 200 7.81 -9.91 -14.76
N ASP A 201 6.95 -10.81 -15.24
CA ASP A 201 5.59 -10.51 -15.73
C ASP A 201 4.57 -10.43 -14.58
N GLU A 202 4.90 -9.70 -13.52
CA GLU A 202 4.03 -9.50 -12.35
C GLU A 202 3.80 -7.99 -12.11
N PRO A 203 2.61 -7.60 -11.63
CA PRO A 203 2.37 -6.21 -11.24
C PRO A 203 3.15 -5.87 -9.97
N PHE A 204 3.60 -4.62 -9.87
CA PHE A 204 4.48 -4.16 -8.79
C PHE A 204 4.13 -2.73 -8.37
N ALA A 205 4.43 -2.40 -7.11
CA ALA A 205 4.33 -1.04 -6.62
C ALA A 205 5.64 -0.28 -6.89
N VAL A 206 5.58 1.05 -6.97
CA VAL A 206 6.75 1.93 -6.94
C VAL A 206 6.54 2.98 -5.86
N ILE A 207 7.57 3.19 -5.04
CA ILE A 207 7.59 4.23 -4.01
C ILE A 207 8.81 5.12 -4.23
N LEU A 208 8.58 6.41 -4.47
CA LEU A 208 9.64 7.42 -4.44
C LEU A 208 9.79 7.88 -2.98
N PRO A 209 10.98 7.69 -2.35
CA PRO A 209 11.16 7.94 -0.93
C PRO A 209 11.22 9.43 -0.57
N ASP A 210 11.29 10.32 -1.57
CA ASP A 210 11.28 11.77 -1.36
C ASP A 210 9.89 12.31 -0.98
N ASP A 211 8.83 11.53 -1.22
CA ASP A 211 7.46 11.82 -0.78
C ASP A 211 7.12 10.98 0.47
N ILE A 212 6.93 11.65 1.61
CA ILE A 212 6.47 11.08 2.88
C ILE A 212 4.98 11.38 3.03
N LEU A 213 4.15 10.35 3.04
CA LEU A 213 2.70 10.48 3.17
C LEU A 213 2.30 10.12 4.60
N LEU A 214 1.59 11.02 5.27
CA LEU A 214 1.06 10.82 6.62
C LEU A 214 -0.47 10.86 6.57
N GLY A 215 -1.10 9.77 7.03
CA GLY A 215 -2.56 9.67 7.10
C GLY A 215 -3.01 8.86 8.30
N GLU A 216 -4.21 9.17 8.79
CA GLU A 216 -4.83 8.48 9.93
C GLU A 216 -5.66 7.29 9.40
N GLY A 217 -5.01 6.28 8.83
CA GLY A 217 -5.73 5.14 8.25
C GLY A 217 -4.88 4.18 7.42
N ARG A 218 -5.51 3.58 6.39
CA ARG A 218 -4.78 2.75 5.43
C ARG A 218 -3.76 3.62 4.69
N CYS A 219 -2.53 3.15 4.56
CA CYS A 219 -1.50 3.88 3.81
C CYS A 219 -1.88 3.99 2.32
N CYS A 220 -1.26 4.95 1.62
CA CYS A 220 -1.60 5.27 0.23
C CYS A 220 -1.47 4.04 -0.67
N VAL A 221 -0.32 3.33 -0.59
CA VAL A 221 -0.10 2.11 -1.38
C VAL A 221 -1.17 1.05 -1.07
N GLN A 222 -1.54 0.83 0.19
CA GLN A 222 -2.58 -0.16 0.54
C GLN A 222 -3.93 0.16 -0.11
N GLN A 223 -4.30 1.44 -0.22
CA GLN A 223 -5.52 1.86 -0.92
C GLN A 223 -5.40 1.62 -2.44
N MET A 224 -4.26 1.96 -3.03
CA MET A 224 -3.98 1.73 -4.46
C MET A 224 -3.95 0.24 -4.83
N LEU A 225 -3.45 -0.62 -3.93
CA LEU A 225 -3.49 -2.07 -4.13
C LEU A 225 -4.93 -2.58 -4.20
N ALA A 226 -5.82 -2.10 -3.33
CA ALA A 226 -7.24 -2.47 -3.39
C ALA A 226 -7.89 -2.03 -4.72
N LEU A 227 -7.56 -0.82 -5.19
CA LEU A 227 -8.02 -0.32 -6.49
C LEU A 227 -7.48 -1.17 -7.65
N TYR A 228 -6.22 -1.58 -7.60
CA TYR A 228 -5.66 -2.49 -8.59
C TYR A 228 -6.35 -3.86 -8.57
N GLU A 229 -6.68 -4.41 -7.40
CA GLU A 229 -7.40 -5.68 -7.28
C GLU A 229 -8.79 -5.63 -7.93
N GLU A 230 -9.47 -4.48 -7.83
CA GLU A 230 -10.80 -4.22 -8.38
C GLU A 230 -10.76 -3.94 -9.89
N TYR A 231 -9.91 -3.00 -10.34
CA TYR A 231 -9.94 -2.47 -11.72
C TYR A 231 -8.87 -3.04 -12.64
N ARG A 232 -7.86 -3.75 -12.11
CA ARG A 232 -6.81 -4.45 -12.87
C ARG A 232 -6.06 -3.61 -13.90
N CYS A 233 -5.91 -2.32 -13.63
CA CYS A 233 -5.13 -1.37 -14.41
C CYS A 233 -4.10 -0.66 -13.53
N SER A 234 -3.08 -0.07 -14.15
CA SER A 234 -2.09 0.73 -13.39
C SER A 234 -2.79 1.87 -12.65
N VAL A 235 -2.34 2.14 -11.42
CA VAL A 235 -2.89 3.19 -10.55
C VAL A 235 -1.77 4.16 -10.17
N LEU A 236 -2.03 5.45 -10.28
CA LEU A 236 -1.12 6.53 -9.90
C LEU A 236 -1.75 7.32 -8.76
N ALA A 237 -1.00 7.60 -7.69
CA ALA A 237 -1.47 8.57 -6.70
C ALA A 237 -1.28 9.98 -7.25
N VAL A 238 -2.27 10.84 -7.04
CA VAL A 238 -2.24 12.24 -7.43
C VAL A 238 -2.76 13.12 -6.30
N THR A 239 -2.33 14.37 -6.26
CA THR A 239 -2.81 15.35 -5.28
C THR A 239 -2.97 16.73 -5.90
N SER A 240 -3.83 17.54 -5.30
CA SER A 240 -3.91 18.96 -5.63
C SER A 240 -2.70 19.67 -5.05
N VAL A 241 -1.97 20.41 -5.88
CA VAL A 241 -0.91 21.27 -5.39
C VAL A 241 -1.48 22.64 -5.12
N GLU A 242 -1.31 23.11 -3.89
CA GLU A 242 -1.53 24.51 -3.56
C GLU A 242 -0.38 25.36 -4.16
N GLY A 243 -0.62 25.98 -5.32
CA GLY A 243 0.28 26.97 -5.91
C GLY A 243 0.94 26.58 -7.25
N ALA A 244 1.02 27.55 -8.17
CA ALA A 244 1.47 27.33 -9.55
C ALA A 244 2.99 27.10 -9.72
N ALA A 245 3.81 27.42 -8.71
CA ALA A 245 5.27 27.40 -8.81
C ALA A 245 5.88 25.98 -8.75
N ASP A 246 5.14 25.02 -8.19
CA ASP A 246 5.64 23.67 -7.94
C ASP A 246 5.50 22.73 -9.15
N PHE A 247 4.59 23.01 -10.08
CA PHE A 247 4.29 22.13 -11.22
C PHE A 247 5.51 21.80 -12.11
N LYS A 248 6.50 22.70 -12.19
CA LYS A 248 7.73 22.50 -12.99
C LYS A 248 8.63 21.39 -12.47
N ASN A 249 8.43 20.94 -11.24
CA ASN A 249 9.27 19.93 -10.58
C ASN A 249 8.65 18.53 -10.62
N TYR A 250 7.41 18.38 -11.09
CA TYR A 250 6.66 17.13 -10.96
C TYR A 250 5.92 16.76 -12.24
N GLY A 251 5.60 15.48 -12.38
CA GLY A 251 4.68 15.00 -13.41
C GLY A 251 3.24 15.39 -13.09
N ILE A 252 2.48 15.77 -14.10
CA ILE A 252 1.05 16.13 -13.99
C ILE A 252 0.22 15.09 -14.72
N ALA A 253 -0.78 14.53 -14.03
CA ALA A 253 -1.78 13.65 -14.60
C ALA A 253 -3.05 14.45 -14.92
N GLN A 254 -3.53 14.33 -16.16
CA GLN A 254 -4.79 14.89 -16.59
C GLN A 254 -5.91 13.91 -16.27
N LEU A 255 -6.94 14.42 -15.59
CA LEU A 255 -8.10 13.62 -15.20
C LEU A 255 -9.15 13.65 -16.30
N GLY A 256 -9.69 12.49 -16.61
CA GLY A 256 -10.87 12.29 -17.44
C GLY A 256 -12.10 11.98 -16.59
N GLU A 257 -12.86 11.00 -17.04
CA GLU A 257 -14.08 10.55 -16.37
C GLU A 257 -13.80 10.03 -14.95
N ALA A 258 -14.69 10.38 -14.02
CA ALA A 258 -14.69 9.83 -12.68
C ALA A 258 -15.20 8.38 -12.73
N VAL A 259 -14.40 7.44 -12.21
CA VAL A 259 -14.80 6.03 -12.05
C VAL A 259 -15.60 5.86 -10.76
N ARG A 260 -15.20 6.56 -9.70
CA ARG A 260 -15.87 6.66 -8.38
C ARG A 260 -15.27 7.84 -7.60
N GLU A 261 -15.74 8.04 -6.38
CA GLU A 261 -15.16 9.03 -5.47
C GLU A 261 -13.62 8.84 -5.36
N ASN A 262 -12.88 9.93 -5.58
CA ASN A 262 -11.42 10.00 -5.57
C ASN A 262 -10.69 9.09 -6.58
N LEU A 263 -11.37 8.60 -7.61
CA LEU A 263 -10.77 7.78 -8.67
C LEU A 263 -11.21 8.24 -10.06
N TYR A 264 -10.24 8.55 -10.91
CA TYR A 264 -10.47 9.06 -12.26
C TYR A 264 -9.67 8.27 -13.28
N LEU A 265 -10.12 8.23 -14.52
CA LEU A 265 -9.28 7.76 -15.63
C LEU A 265 -8.25 8.83 -15.98
N VAL A 266 -7.02 8.41 -16.26
CA VAL A 266 -5.97 9.29 -16.80
C VAL A 266 -6.20 9.47 -18.29
N THR A 267 -6.15 10.70 -18.78
CA THR A 267 -6.27 11.03 -20.22
C THR A 267 -4.97 11.50 -20.85
N GLY A 268 -3.98 11.82 -20.02
CA GLY A 268 -2.63 12.15 -20.45
C GLY A 268 -1.77 12.51 -19.26
N LEU A 269 -0.45 12.41 -19.44
CA LEU A 269 0.53 12.81 -18.44
C LEU A 269 1.51 13.81 -19.05
N GLN A 270 2.12 14.63 -18.21
CA GLN A 270 3.14 15.59 -18.64
C GLN A 270 4.26 15.67 -17.62
N GLU A 271 5.49 15.39 -18.04
CA GLU A 271 6.67 15.52 -17.18
C GLU A 271 7.08 16.99 -17.07
N LYS A 272 7.23 17.49 -15.83
CA LYS A 272 7.82 18.80 -15.50
C LYS A 272 7.34 19.94 -16.43
N PRO A 273 6.02 20.19 -16.52
CA PRO A 273 5.51 21.21 -17.40
C PRO A 273 6.00 22.61 -17.02
N THR A 274 6.31 23.42 -18.04
CA THR A 274 6.60 24.85 -17.86
C THR A 274 5.37 25.66 -17.42
N ARG A 275 4.16 25.14 -17.70
CA ARG A 275 2.87 25.69 -17.25
C ARG A 275 1.92 24.55 -16.90
N GLY A 276 1.32 24.57 -15.71
CA GLY A 276 0.27 23.62 -15.35
C GLY A 276 -0.95 23.72 -16.28
N ARG A 277 -1.60 22.60 -16.59
CA ARG A 277 -2.96 22.60 -17.19
C ARG A 277 -3.99 22.81 -16.07
N ARG A 278 -5.03 23.61 -16.33
CA ARG A 278 -6.10 23.94 -15.36
C ARG A 278 -6.81 22.73 -14.73
N THR A 279 -6.76 21.55 -15.34
CA THR A 279 -7.48 20.33 -14.93
C THR A 279 -6.57 19.17 -14.49
N GLY A 280 -5.25 19.40 -14.40
CA GLY A 280 -4.29 18.36 -14.04
C GLY A 280 -3.98 18.34 -12.54
N LEU A 281 -3.75 17.14 -11.99
CA LEU A 281 -3.25 16.94 -10.63
C LEU A 281 -1.80 16.49 -10.65
N THR A 282 -1.07 16.82 -9.59
CA THR A 282 0.34 16.44 -9.48
C THR A 282 0.46 14.99 -9.08
N ILE A 283 1.31 14.25 -9.78
CA ILE A 283 1.62 12.87 -9.47
C ILE A 283 2.41 12.85 -8.15
N VAL A 284 1.92 12.05 -7.22
CA VAL A 284 2.62 11.69 -5.99
C VAL A 284 3.46 10.46 -6.31
N GLY A 285 4.62 10.33 -5.70
CA GLY A 285 5.59 9.25 -5.90
C GLY A 285 5.13 7.87 -5.43
N ARG A 286 3.88 7.48 -5.71
CA ARG A 286 3.27 6.17 -5.46
C ARG A 286 2.60 5.68 -6.74
N TYR A 287 2.98 4.48 -7.15
CA TYR A 287 2.48 3.84 -8.36
C TYR A 287 2.16 2.38 -8.07
N VAL A 288 1.14 1.85 -8.72
CA VAL A 288 0.94 0.41 -8.92
C VAL A 288 0.94 0.18 -10.42
N LEU A 289 1.91 -0.56 -10.93
CA LEU A 289 2.16 -0.70 -12.35
C LEU A 289 1.91 -2.13 -12.81
N THR A 290 1.26 -2.26 -13.96
CA THR A 290 1.16 -3.52 -14.70
C THR A 290 2.48 -3.81 -15.43
N PRO A 291 2.85 -5.08 -15.65
CA PRO A 291 4.13 -5.45 -16.29
C PRO A 291 4.33 -4.88 -17.70
N GLN A 292 3.26 -4.55 -18.43
CA GLN A 292 3.28 -3.87 -19.73
C GLN A 292 4.03 -2.52 -19.70
N ILE A 293 4.24 -1.93 -18.52
CA ILE A 293 5.07 -0.72 -18.39
C ILE A 293 6.50 -0.96 -18.87
N PHE A 294 7.04 -2.19 -18.75
CA PHE A 294 8.39 -2.49 -19.22
C PHE A 294 8.51 -2.37 -20.74
N GLU A 295 7.53 -2.89 -21.49
CA GLU A 295 7.47 -2.70 -22.95
C GLU A 295 7.33 -1.21 -23.32
N ALA A 296 6.50 -0.48 -22.57
CA ALA A 296 6.35 0.95 -22.80
C ALA A 296 7.66 1.71 -22.53
N LEU A 297 8.37 1.39 -21.45
CA LEU A 297 9.69 1.96 -21.11
C LEU A 297 10.74 1.68 -22.17
N GLN A 298 10.77 0.47 -22.75
CA GLN A 298 11.68 0.13 -23.84
C GLN A 298 11.39 0.92 -25.12
N ALA A 299 10.13 1.26 -25.36
CA ALA A 299 9.70 2.07 -26.51
C ALA A 299 9.82 3.59 -26.28
N THR A 300 10.06 4.03 -25.04
CA THR A 300 10.16 5.44 -24.70
C THR A 300 11.52 6.02 -25.12
N PRO A 301 11.56 7.08 -25.94
CA PRO A 301 12.80 7.78 -26.24
C PRO A 301 13.28 8.60 -25.02
N PRO A 302 14.59 8.87 -24.88
CA PRO A 302 15.10 9.80 -23.88
C PRO A 302 14.54 11.22 -24.08
N ASP A 303 14.40 11.96 -22.99
CA ASP A 303 13.97 13.36 -23.01
C ASP A 303 15.11 14.31 -23.45
N LYS A 304 14.85 15.62 -23.39
CA LYS A 304 15.83 16.67 -23.74
C LYS A 304 17.11 16.66 -22.90
N ASN A 305 17.09 16.04 -21.72
CA ASN A 305 18.23 15.88 -20.81
C ASN A 305 18.85 14.48 -20.95
N ASN A 306 18.47 13.71 -21.97
CA ASN A 306 18.87 12.33 -22.18
C ASN A 306 18.45 11.39 -21.03
N GLU A 307 17.36 11.72 -20.33
CA GLU A 307 16.77 10.88 -19.28
C GLU A 307 15.56 10.10 -19.82
N LEU A 308 15.47 8.82 -19.49
CA LEU A 308 14.30 8.00 -19.70
C LEU A 308 13.27 8.29 -18.60
N GLN A 309 12.15 8.94 -18.96
CA GLN A 309 11.12 9.33 -18.00
C GLN A 309 10.00 8.29 -17.88
N LEU A 310 9.57 7.99 -16.64
CA LEU A 310 8.43 7.11 -16.39
C LEU A 310 7.13 7.71 -16.94
N THR A 311 6.97 9.03 -16.84
CA THR A 311 5.77 9.75 -17.28
C THR A 311 5.52 9.59 -18.78
N ASP A 312 6.57 9.62 -19.59
CA ASP A 312 6.48 9.41 -21.03
C ASP A 312 6.14 7.95 -21.38
N ALA A 313 6.69 6.99 -20.63
CA ALA A 313 6.31 5.59 -20.76
C ALA A 313 4.84 5.34 -20.38
N LEU A 314 4.35 6.00 -19.33
CA LEU A 314 2.93 5.92 -18.95
C LEU A 314 2.02 6.48 -20.04
N ASN A 315 2.43 7.54 -20.76
CA ASN A 315 1.70 8.05 -21.92
C ASN A 315 1.66 7.04 -23.08
N ILE A 316 2.75 6.32 -23.34
CA ILE A 316 2.77 5.24 -24.34
C ILE A 316 1.84 4.11 -23.91
N LEU A 317 1.91 3.70 -22.64
CA LEU A 317 1.06 2.66 -22.07
C LEU A 317 -0.42 3.01 -22.12
N LEU A 318 -0.76 4.28 -21.89
CA LEU A 318 -2.13 4.80 -21.90
C LEU A 318 -2.83 4.61 -23.26
N ARG A 319 -2.08 4.53 -24.36
CA ARG A 319 -2.64 4.25 -25.70
C ARG A 319 -3.14 2.81 -25.85
N ARG A 320 -2.72 1.90 -24.97
CA ARG A 320 -3.00 0.46 -25.06
C ARG A 320 -3.94 -0.02 -23.95
N GLN A 321 -3.93 0.64 -22.80
CA GLN A 321 -4.72 0.24 -21.65
C GLN A 321 -5.10 1.44 -20.77
N ARG A 322 -6.15 1.25 -19.96
CA ARG A 322 -6.56 2.25 -18.96
C ARG A 322 -5.49 2.41 -17.89
N ILE A 323 -5.38 3.63 -17.37
CA ILE A 323 -4.61 3.97 -16.18
C ILE A 323 -5.52 4.83 -15.30
N SER A 324 -5.54 4.54 -14.01
CA SER A 324 -6.37 5.27 -13.04
C SER A 324 -5.52 6.22 -12.20
N ALA A 325 -6.05 7.41 -11.94
CA ALA A 325 -5.51 8.38 -10.99
C ALA A 325 -6.33 8.32 -9.70
N PHE A 326 -5.67 7.98 -8.60
CA PHE A 326 -6.22 7.98 -7.25
C PHE A 326 -5.88 9.29 -6.55
N VAL A 327 -6.90 10.08 -6.21
CA VAL A 327 -6.73 11.37 -5.53
C VAL A 327 -6.48 11.12 -4.05
N TYR A 328 -5.24 11.37 -3.62
CA TYR A 328 -4.84 11.25 -2.22
C TYR A 328 -5.09 12.57 -1.49
N THR A 329 -5.91 12.52 -0.45
CA THR A 329 -6.43 13.70 0.28
C THR A 329 -5.76 13.93 1.65
N GLU A 330 -4.94 12.99 2.12
CA GLU A 330 -4.23 13.11 3.39
C GLU A 330 -2.95 13.94 3.25
N LYS A 331 -2.26 14.19 4.37
CA LYS A 331 -1.08 15.05 4.40
C LYS A 331 0.11 14.44 3.66
N LEU A 332 0.71 15.25 2.79
CA LEU A 332 1.92 14.93 2.04
C LEU A 332 3.06 15.86 2.48
N PHE A 333 4.19 15.28 2.87
CA PHE A 333 5.43 15.99 3.16
C PHE A 333 6.50 15.59 2.14
N ARG A 334 7.16 16.58 1.55
CA ARG A 334 8.29 16.34 0.65
C ARG A 334 9.59 16.50 1.41
N VAL A 335 10.42 15.46 1.37
CA VAL A 335 11.73 15.42 2.01
C VAL A 335 12.75 15.12 0.93
N THR A 336 13.53 16.13 0.55
CA THR A 336 14.67 15.92 -0.34
C THR A 336 15.89 15.52 0.49
N PRO A 337 16.83 14.73 -0.06
CA PRO A 337 18.08 14.40 0.64
C PRO A 337 18.88 15.64 1.05
N ILE A 338 18.80 16.73 0.28
CA ILE A 338 19.43 18.02 0.62
C ILE A 338 18.81 18.61 1.88
N LYS A 339 17.48 18.55 2.04
CA LYS A 339 16.80 19.03 3.25
C LYS A 339 17.27 18.28 4.49
N ILE A 340 17.48 16.96 4.39
CA ILE A 340 18.03 16.13 5.47
C ILE A 340 19.44 16.61 5.86
N LEU A 341 20.29 16.93 4.87
CA LEU A 341 21.63 17.47 5.14
C LEU A 341 21.56 18.84 5.80
N LEU A 342 20.68 19.73 5.33
CA LEU A 342 20.50 21.07 5.89
C LEU A 342 19.98 21.03 7.33
N GLU A 343 18.98 20.19 7.63
CA GLU A 343 18.47 20.01 9.00
C GLU A 343 19.57 19.51 9.94
N GLN A 344 20.46 18.64 9.48
CA GLN A 344 21.59 18.19 10.31
C GLN A 344 22.66 19.25 10.50
N LEU A 345 22.93 20.07 9.49
CA LEU A 345 23.79 21.23 9.66
C LEU A 345 23.18 22.18 10.69
N ILE A 346 21.87 22.44 10.63
CA ILE A 346 21.15 23.26 11.59
C ILE A 346 21.18 22.66 13.00
N ASP A 347 20.93 21.36 13.16
CA ASP A 347 21.04 20.66 14.45
C ASP A 347 22.49 20.68 14.99
N ALA A 348 23.49 20.66 14.10
CA ALA A 348 24.89 20.81 14.49
C ALA A 348 25.23 22.26 14.89
N LEU A 349 24.49 23.25 14.38
CA LEU A 349 24.59 24.67 14.70
C LEU A 349 23.88 25.06 16.01
N ASP A 350 23.35 24.11 16.79
CA ASP A 350 22.80 24.33 18.14
C ASP A 350 23.77 25.19 18.98
N GLU A 351 23.30 26.38 19.38
CA GLU A 351 24.08 27.48 19.98
C GLU A 351 24.80 27.09 21.29
N SER A 352 24.49 25.93 21.84
CA SER A 352 25.09 25.38 23.05
C SER A 352 26.52 24.84 22.88
N ARG A 353 27.09 24.76 21.66
CA ARG A 353 28.46 24.24 21.40
C ARG A 353 29.22 24.98 20.28
N PRO A 354 30.04 26.01 20.60
CA PRO A 354 30.65 26.91 19.62
C PRO A 354 31.64 26.26 18.63
N GLU A 355 32.35 25.21 19.01
CA GLU A 355 33.27 24.49 18.09
C GLU A 355 32.53 23.81 16.91
N ARG A 356 31.27 23.41 17.11
CA ARG A 356 30.45 22.82 16.05
C ARG A 356 29.92 23.87 15.08
N LEU A 357 29.73 25.11 15.56
CA LEU A 357 29.32 26.24 14.74
C LEU A 357 30.37 26.56 13.68
N GLU A 358 31.63 26.64 14.09
CA GLU A 358 32.76 26.94 13.20
C GLU A 358 32.95 25.85 12.14
N GLN A 359 32.81 24.58 12.54
CA GLN A 359 32.89 23.44 11.64
C GLN A 359 31.72 23.39 10.63
N ALA A 360 30.49 23.66 11.07
CA ALA A 360 29.31 23.70 10.20
C ALA A 360 29.35 24.90 9.23
N MET A 361 29.84 26.07 9.67
CA MET A 361 30.08 27.22 8.80
C MET A 361 31.16 26.94 7.75
N GLN A 362 32.23 26.25 8.14
CA GLN A 362 33.29 25.84 7.21
C GLN A 362 32.77 24.87 6.14
N ILE A 363 32.02 23.83 6.54
CA ILE A 363 31.39 22.88 5.61
C ILE A 363 30.41 23.59 4.66
N THR A 364 29.60 24.51 5.17
CA THR A 364 28.63 25.27 4.35
C THR A 364 29.36 26.18 3.35
N LYS A 365 30.44 26.83 3.76
CA LYS A 365 31.26 27.70 2.91
C LYS A 365 32.00 26.90 1.83
N GLU A 366 32.54 25.73 2.17
CA GLU A 366 33.18 24.81 1.23
C GLU A 366 32.18 24.24 0.21
N ALA A 367 30.99 23.84 0.67
CA ALA A 367 29.92 23.37 -0.20
C ALA A 367 29.44 24.48 -1.16
N LEU A 368 29.26 25.71 -0.67
CA LEU A 368 28.88 26.86 -1.49
C LEU A 368 29.98 27.19 -2.51
N HIS A 369 31.24 27.19 -2.09
CA HIS A 369 32.39 27.44 -2.97
C HIS A 369 32.50 26.37 -4.07
N ALA A 370 32.34 25.09 -3.73
CA ALA A 370 32.35 23.98 -4.69
C ALA A 370 31.19 24.08 -5.70
N LEU A 371 30.01 24.55 -5.28
CA LEU A 371 28.85 24.76 -6.15
C LEU A 371 28.99 25.99 -7.06
N THR A 372 29.74 27.02 -6.65
CA THR A 372 30.01 28.22 -7.45
C THR A 372 31.24 28.13 -8.35
N ALA A 373 32.09 27.12 -8.15
CA ALA A 373 33.30 26.88 -8.94
C ALA A 373 33.06 25.95 -10.16
N LEU A 374 31.85 25.42 -10.31
CA LEU A 374 31.31 24.72 -11.49
C LEU A 374 30.49 25.69 -12.33
#